data_AF-A0A938UKF6-F1
#
_entry.id   AF-A0A938UKF6-F1
#
_cell.length_a   1.000
_cell.length_b   1.000
_cell.length_c   1.000
_cell.angle_alpha   90.00
_cell.angle_beta   90.00
_cell.angle_gamma   90.00
#
_symmetry.space_group_name_H-M   'P 1'
#
loop_
_entity.id
_entity.type
_entity.pdbx_description
1 polymer ?
#
loop_
_entity_poly.entity_id
_entity_poly.type
_entity_poly.pdbx_seq_one_letter_code
_entity_poly.pdbx_strand_id
1 'polypeptide(L)' 'MLVKLAIDFENPARLWWQSGGRELWESLLESFDNSSVVFEESIARSWLAEAERIPGWTGGPDYAPSPILLKPIDEDEDV' A
#
# COMPACT_ATOMS: atom_id res chain seq x y z
N MET A 1 6.03 13.82 -8.87
CA MET A 1 4.61 13.74 -8.49
C MET A 1 4.50 13.03 -7.15
N LEU A 2 3.57 13.47 -6.32
CA LEU A 2 3.19 12.78 -5.10
C LEU A 2 2.18 11.68 -5.42
N VAL A 3 2.26 10.58 -4.69
CA VAL A 3 1.32 9.46 -4.79
C VAL A 3 0.87 9.03 -3.42
N LYS A 4 -0.37 8.56 -3.36
CA LYS A 4 -0.97 7.98 -2.17
C LYS A 4 -0.83 6.47 -2.23
N LEU A 5 -0.11 5.89 -1.28
CA LEU A 5 -0.15 4.46 -0.99
C LEU A 5 -1.28 4.23 0.01
N ALA A 6 -2.25 3.39 -0.32
CA ALA A 6 -3.34 3.02 0.56
C ALA A 6 -3.37 1.51 0.75
N ILE A 7 -3.71 1.07 1.95
CA ILE A 7 -3.95 -0.35 2.25
C ILE A 7 -5.45 -0.57 2.44
N ASP A 8 -5.97 -1.64 1.85
CA ASP A 8 -7.36 -2.03 2.06
C ASP A 8 -7.44 -3.01 3.22
N PHE A 9 -7.80 -2.53 4.41
CA PHE A 9 -7.92 -3.36 5.61
C PHE A 9 -9.13 -4.31 5.57
N GLU A 10 -10.10 -4.09 4.67
CA GLU A 10 -11.30 -4.93 4.61
C GLU A 10 -11.05 -6.24 3.86
N ASN A 11 -10.02 -6.32 2.99
CA ASN A 11 -9.64 -7.60 2.38
C ASN A 11 -8.25 -7.68 1.69
N PRO A 12 -7.11 -7.54 2.40
CA PRO A 12 -5.80 -7.59 1.78
C PRO A 12 -5.21 -8.97 1.97
N ALA A 13 -5.48 -9.88 1.04
CA ALA A 13 -4.73 -11.13 0.86
C ALA A 13 -4.12 -11.72 2.15
N ARG A 14 -4.93 -12.40 2.98
CA ARG A 14 -4.58 -12.81 4.36
C ARG A 14 -3.17 -13.40 4.53
N LEU A 15 -2.70 -14.16 3.55
CA LEU A 15 -1.35 -14.72 3.54
C LEU A 15 -0.27 -13.64 3.58
N TRP A 16 -0.42 -12.56 2.79
CA TRP A 16 0.49 -11.41 2.78
C TRP A 16 0.56 -10.73 4.12
N TRP A 17 -0.60 -10.48 4.72
CA TRP A 17 -0.70 -9.87 6.04
C TRP A 17 0.05 -10.68 7.12
N GLN A 18 -0.05 -12.02 7.06
CA GLN A 18 0.59 -12.93 8.00
C GLN A 18 2.07 -13.21 7.69
N SER A 19 2.55 -12.86 6.49
CA SER A 19 3.89 -13.19 6.01
C SER A 19 4.88 -12.02 6.12
N GLY A 20 4.56 -10.97 6.87
CA GLY A 20 5.42 -9.80 7.04
C GLY A 20 4.87 -8.50 6.46
N GLY A 21 3.76 -8.56 5.72
CA GLY A 21 3.18 -7.39 5.07
C GLY A 21 2.62 -6.37 6.06
N ARG A 22 2.05 -6.85 7.17
CA ARG A 22 1.58 -6.01 8.26
C ARG A 22 2.72 -5.20 8.86
N GLU A 23 3.83 -5.85 9.19
CA GLU A 23 4.99 -5.23 9.82
C GLU A 23 5.64 -4.21 8.88
N LEU A 24 5.72 -4.54 7.59
CA LEU A 24 6.19 -3.61 6.56
C LEU A 24 5.29 -2.36 6.48
N TRP A 25 3.96 -2.53 6.52
CA TRP A 25 3.01 -1.42 6.51
C TRP A 25 3.10 -0.59 7.80
N GLU A 26 3.11 -1.22 8.96
CA GLU A 26 3.25 -0.55 10.26
C GLU A 26 4.57 0.23 10.34
N SER A 27 5.65 -0.22 9.70
CA SER A 27 6.92 0.53 9.63
C SER A 27 6.82 1.86 8.85
N LEU A 28 5.87 1.98 7.93
CA LEU A 28 5.60 3.23 7.22
C LEU A 28 4.74 4.19 8.04
N LEU A 29 3.98 3.65 8.99
CA LEU A 29 3.08 4.40 9.84
C LEU A 29 3.81 4.81 11.11
N GLU A 30 4.37 6.03 11.13
CA GLU A 30 4.87 6.63 12.38
C GLU A 30 3.75 6.80 13.43
N SER A 31 2.48 6.70 13.05
CA SER A 31 1.31 6.66 13.94
C SER A 31 0.19 5.76 13.38
N PHE A 32 -0.41 4.94 14.24
CA PHE A 32 -1.18 3.73 13.92
C PHE A 32 -2.54 3.93 13.20
N ASP A 33 -2.95 5.15 12.86
CA ASP A 33 -4.34 5.45 12.46
C ASP A 33 -4.57 5.74 10.97
N ASN A 34 -3.54 5.64 10.12
CA ASN A 34 -3.69 5.98 8.71
C ASN A 34 -3.81 4.75 7.80
N SER A 35 -4.93 4.63 7.08
CA SER A 35 -5.12 3.66 5.98
C SER A 35 -4.36 4.03 4.70
N SER A 36 -3.64 5.15 4.72
CA SER A 36 -2.88 5.63 3.58
C SER A 36 -1.77 6.58 3.96
N VAL A 37 -0.70 6.58 3.19
CA VAL A 37 0.45 7.45 3.35
C VAL A 37 0.79 8.11 2.01
N VAL A 38 1.21 9.37 2.05
CA VAL A 38 1.60 10.13 0.86
C VAL A 38 3.12 10.14 0.76
N PHE A 39 3.64 9.78 -0.41
CA PHE A 39 5.07 9.76 -0.71
C PHE A 39 5.35 10.36 -2.07
N GLU A 40 6.61 10.72 -2.31
CA GLU A 40 7.09 10.86 -3.69
C GLU A 40 6.97 9.53 -4.44
N GLU A 41 6.62 9.59 -5.71
CA GLU A 41 6.42 8.40 -6.56
C GLU A 41 7.62 7.44 -6.55
N SER A 42 8.85 7.96 -6.57
CA SER A 42 10.08 7.17 -6.56
C SER A 42 10.22 6.31 -5.29
N ILE A 43 9.85 6.89 -4.14
CA ILE A 43 9.85 6.22 -2.83
C ILE A 43 8.72 5.19 -2.78
N ALA A 44 7.51 5.59 -3.20
CA ALA A 44 6.35 4.70 -3.22
C ALA A 44 6.57 3.45 -4.08
N ARG A 45 7.17 3.61 -5.27
CA ARG A 45 7.53 2.48 -6.15
C ARG A 45 8.57 1.56 -5.53
N SER A 46 9.58 2.13 -4.87
CA SER A 46 10.62 1.33 -4.21
C SER A 46 10.04 0.50 -3.07
N TRP A 47 9.12 1.09 -2.30
CA TRP A 47 8.42 0.37 -1.23
C TRP A 47 7.44 -0.68 -1.79
N LEU A 48 6.68 -0.34 -2.83
CA LEU A 48 5.76 -1.27 -3.49
C LEU A 48 6.50 -2.52 -3.99
N ALA A 49 7.69 -2.34 -4.59
CA ALA A 49 8.53 -3.45 -5.03
C ALA A 49 9.01 -4.36 -3.89
N GLU A 50 9.14 -3.83 -2.66
CA GLU A 50 9.44 -4.63 -1.48
C GLU A 50 8.20 -5.38 -0.99
N ALA A 51 7.05 -4.70 -0.93
CA ALA A 51 5.77 -5.28 -0.57
C ALA A 51 5.34 -6.44 -1.50
N GLU A 52 5.61 -6.31 -2.81
CA GLU A 52 5.35 -7.32 -3.83
C GLU A 52 6.12 -8.63 -3.63
N ARG A 53 7.26 -8.59 -2.91
CA ARG A 53 8.07 -9.79 -2.64
C ARG A 53 7.48 -10.67 -1.54
N ILE A 54 6.53 -10.15 -0.77
CA ILE A 54 5.94 -10.87 0.35
C ILE A 54 4.92 -11.88 -0.18
N PRO A 55 4.95 -13.14 0.30
CA PRO A 55 4.03 -14.18 -0.14
C PRO A 55 2.56 -13.77 -0.01
N GLY A 56 1.75 -14.09 -1.02
CA GLY A 56 0.33 -13.74 -1.01
C GLY A 56 0.02 -12.35 -1.55
N TRP A 57 0.99 -11.64 -2.14
CA TRP A 57 0.76 -10.34 -2.78
C TRP A 57 -0.49 -10.31 -3.68
N THR A 58 -0.69 -11.32 -4.53
CA THR A 58 -1.86 -11.42 -5.44
C THR A 58 -2.99 -12.29 -4.88
N GLY A 59 -3.09 -12.42 -3.55
CA GLY A 59 -4.06 -13.29 -2.89
C GLY A 59 -5.42 -12.66 -2.61
N GLY A 60 -5.67 -11.44 -3.09
CA GLY A 60 -6.94 -10.72 -2.96
C GLY A 60 -7.98 -11.12 -4.00
N PRO A 61 -9.20 -10.57 -3.94
CA PRO A 61 -10.25 -10.78 -4.94
C PRO A 61 -9.91 -10.16 -6.30
N ASP A 62 -10.61 -10.58 -7.37
CA ASP A 62 -10.32 -10.14 -8.76
C ASP A 62 -10.32 -8.61 -8.98
N TYR A 63 -11.10 -7.88 -8.19
CA TYR A 63 -11.21 -6.41 -8.26
C TYR A 63 -10.19 -5.67 -7.37
N ALA A 64 -9.50 -6.38 -6.49
CA ALA A 64 -8.46 -5.86 -5.60
C ALA A 64 -7.42 -6.97 -5.34
N PRO A 65 -6.64 -7.35 -6.38
CA PRO A 65 -5.78 -8.53 -6.31
C PRO A 65 -4.63 -8.35 -5.32
N SER A 66 -4.19 -7.11 -5.09
CA SER A 66 -3.11 -6.75 -4.18
C SER A 66 -3.59 -5.97 -2.96
N PRO A 67 -2.93 -6.14 -1.80
CA PRO A 67 -3.31 -5.51 -0.53
C PRO A 67 -3.11 -4.00 -0.52
N ILE A 68 -2.19 -3.49 -1.34
CA ILE A 68 -1.84 -2.08 -1.46
C ILE A 68 -2.27 -1.54 -2.81
N LEU A 69 -2.76 -0.30 -2.79
CA LEU A 69 -3.15 0.49 -3.95
C LEU A 69 -2.29 1.75 -4.03
N LEU A 70 -1.71 2.00 -5.20
CA LEU A 70 -1.03 3.26 -5.52
C LEU A 70 -1.99 4.15 -6.31
N LYS A 71 -2.29 5.32 -5.78
CA LYS A 71 -3.12 6.33 -6.44
C LYS A 71 -2.28 7.57 -6.71
N PRO A 72 -2.19 8.06 -7.96
CA PRO A 72 -1.60 9.37 -8.21
C PRO A 72 -2.40 10.42 -7.46
N ILE A 73 -1.71 11.35 -6.81
CA ILE A 73 -2.31 12.58 -6.33
C ILE A 73 -2.08 13.58 -7.44
N ASP A 74 -3.15 14.04 -8.06
CA ASP A 74 -3.04 15.17 -8.97
C ASP A 74 -2.78 16.41 -8.11
N GLU A 75 -1.64 17.07 -8.33
CA GLU A 75 -1.31 18.33 -7.65
C GLU A 75 -2.18 19.49 -8.16
N ASP A 76 -2.98 19.25 -9.22
CA ASP A 76 -3.98 20.14 -9.84
C ASP A 76 -5.42 19.89 -9.34
N GLU A 77 -5.63 19.33 -8.14
CA GLU A 77 -6.93 19.46 -7.44
C GLU A 77 -7.01 20.85 -6.78
N ASP A 78 -6.90 21.91 -7.59
CA ASP A 78 -7.38 23.25 -7.27
C ASP A 78 -8.91 23.25 -7.48
N VAL A 79 -9.69 23.03 -6.40
CA VAL A 79 -10.95 23.72 -5.97
C VAL A 79 -11.88 22.88 -5.10
#